data_AF-A0A960PQM4-F1
#
_entry.id   AF-A0A960PQM4-F1
#
_cell.length_a   1.000
_cell.length_b   1.000
_cell.length_c   1.000
_cell.angle_alpha   90.00
_cell.angle_beta   90.00
_cell.angle_gamma   90.00
#
_symmetry.space_group_name_H-M   'P 1'
#
loop_
_entity.id
_entity.type
_entity.pdbx_description
1 polymer ?
#
loop_
_entity_poly.entity_id
_entity_poly.type
_entity_poly.pdbx_seq_one_letter_code
_entity_poly.pdbx_strand_id
1 'polypeptide(L)'
;MKTPHLLQVALDPDAYGDLFRAAAEAGLRIGWLEYSSPVPPPDLGAAARLGALRAVAVGEEGSLSVKPRRGLPVLRDLLREHFRGCALVLVRGAVDAPCLESEGAGWRLVAGTREPRSLTTEQLVAALRRPSPWGR
;
A
#
# COMPACT_ATOMS: atom_id res chain seq x y z
N MET A 1 14.67 -9.95 6.75
CA MET A 1 13.42 -9.20 7.07
C MET A 1 12.34 -9.59 6.08
N LYS A 2 11.10 -9.74 6.53
CA LYS A 2 9.97 -10.17 5.69
C LYS A 2 9.51 -9.01 4.78
N THR A 3 9.43 -9.25 3.48
CA THR A 3 8.81 -8.33 2.52
C THR A 3 7.31 -8.24 2.81
N PRO A 4 6.68 -7.04 2.77
CA PRO A 4 5.24 -6.96 2.92
C PRO A 4 4.53 -7.76 1.85
N HIS A 5 3.37 -8.31 2.19
CA HIS A 5 2.44 -8.82 1.18
C HIS A 5 1.91 -7.67 0.34
N LEU A 6 1.54 -7.94 -0.90
CA LEU A 6 0.95 -6.95 -1.81
C LEU A 6 -0.45 -7.38 -2.20
N LEU A 7 -1.36 -6.42 -2.24
CA LEU A 7 -2.67 -6.56 -2.85
C LEU A 7 -2.94 -5.32 -3.71
N GLN A 8 -3.33 -5.55 -4.96
CA GLN A 8 -3.86 -4.49 -5.81
C GLN A 8 -5.27 -4.13 -5.36
N VAL A 9 -5.58 -2.85 -5.33
CA VAL A 9 -6.89 -2.30 -4.94
C VAL A 9 -7.38 -1.26 -5.94
N ALA A 10 -8.69 -1.09 -6.01
CA ALA A 10 -9.33 -0.14 -6.93
C ALA A 10 -10.05 1.03 -6.22
N LEU A 11 -10.48 0.84 -4.98
CA LEU A 11 -11.23 1.84 -4.22
C LEU A 11 -10.30 2.85 -3.52
N ASP A 12 -10.87 3.92 -2.98
CA ASP A 12 -10.17 4.89 -2.13
C ASP A 12 -9.80 4.30 -0.76
N PRO A 13 -8.79 4.87 -0.05
CA PRO A 13 -8.36 4.38 1.26
C PRO A 13 -9.50 4.20 2.28
N ASP A 14 -10.50 5.09 2.26
CA ASP A 14 -11.62 5.09 3.18
C ASP A 14 -12.45 3.80 3.12
N ALA A 15 -12.54 3.17 1.94
CA ALA A 15 -13.24 1.90 1.76
C ALA A 15 -12.58 0.74 2.52
N TYR A 16 -11.33 0.89 2.95
CA TYR A 16 -10.54 -0.12 3.66
C TYR A 16 -10.40 0.19 5.16
N GLY A 17 -11.16 1.15 5.70
CA GLY A 17 -11.07 1.59 7.10
C GLY A 17 -11.17 0.45 8.12
N ASP A 18 -12.09 -0.49 7.93
CA ASP A 18 -12.25 -1.66 8.80
C ASP A 18 -11.04 -2.58 8.78
N LEU A 19 -10.41 -2.74 7.61
CA LEU A 19 -9.18 -3.53 7.47
C LEU A 19 -8.00 -2.84 8.18
N PHE A 20 -7.85 -1.52 8.03
CA PHE A 20 -6.82 -0.75 8.75
C PHE A 20 -6.98 -0.88 10.27
N ARG A 21 -8.21 -0.75 10.76
CA ARG A 21 -8.54 -0.86 12.19
C ARG A 21 -8.26 -2.27 12.74
N ALA A 22 -8.78 -3.31 12.08
CA ALA A 22 -8.57 -4.69 12.50
C ALA A 22 -7.08 -5.10 12.47
N ALA A 23 -6.32 -4.61 11.47
CA ALA A 23 -4.89 -4.85 11.41
C ALA A 23 -4.13 -4.15 12.55
N ALA A 24 -4.48 -2.90 12.87
CA ALA A 24 -3.89 -2.16 13.99
C ALA A 24 -4.15 -2.85 15.33
N GLU A 25 -5.38 -3.30 15.59
CA GLU A 25 -5.74 -4.09 16.78
C GLU A 25 -4.94 -5.40 16.85
N ALA A 26 -4.63 -6.01 15.71
CA ALA A 26 -3.81 -7.21 15.61
C ALA A 26 -2.29 -6.96 15.66
N GLY A 27 -1.85 -5.70 15.85
CA GLY A 27 -0.44 -5.29 15.89
C GLY A 27 0.26 -5.30 14.52
N LEU A 28 -0.50 -5.28 13.43
CA LEU A 28 0.00 -5.29 12.05
C LEU A 28 -0.07 -3.91 11.43
N ARG A 29 0.97 -3.55 10.69
CA ARG A 29 1.04 -2.27 9.95
C ARG A 29 0.64 -2.50 8.50
N ILE A 30 -0.32 -1.72 8.01
CA ILE A 30 -0.69 -1.69 6.58
C ILE A 30 -0.13 -0.41 5.96
N GLY A 31 0.51 -0.55 4.80
CA GLY A 31 0.92 0.58 3.96
C GLY A 31 -0.09 0.84 2.84
N TRP A 32 -0.17 2.09 2.41
CA TRP A 32 -0.89 2.50 1.21
C TRP A 32 0.10 3.02 0.18
N LEU A 33 0.01 2.53 -1.06
CA LEU A 33 0.84 2.97 -2.17
C LEU A 33 -0.03 3.39 -3.35
N GLU A 34 0.02 4.69 -3.65
CA GLU A 34 -0.41 5.19 -4.95
C GLU A 34 0.67 4.91 -5.99
N TYR A 35 0.39 3.94 -6.85
CA TYR A 35 1.25 3.56 -7.98
C TYR A 35 0.78 4.19 -9.30
N SER A 36 0.18 5.37 -9.19
CA SER A 36 -0.09 6.32 -10.28
C SER A 36 0.47 7.66 -9.83
N SER A 37 1.38 8.26 -10.60
CA SER A 37 2.18 9.43 -10.20
C SER A 37 1.32 10.57 -9.63
N PRO A 38 1.26 10.79 -8.30
CA PRO A 38 0.56 11.95 -7.77
C PRO A 38 1.39 13.20 -8.07
N VAL A 39 0.72 14.31 -8.40
CA VAL A 39 1.37 15.60 -8.57
C VAL A 39 1.66 16.18 -7.18
N PRO A 40 2.93 16.41 -6.79
CA PRO A 40 3.23 17.02 -5.50
C PRO A 40 2.77 18.48 -5.47
N PRO A 41 2.54 19.07 -4.28
CA PRO A 41 2.27 20.49 -4.17
C PRO A 41 3.33 21.35 -4.87
N PRO A 42 2.95 22.49 -5.49
CA PRO A 42 3.84 23.24 -6.39
C PRO A 42 5.22 23.55 -5.81
N ASP A 43 5.27 24.05 -4.58
CA ASP A 43 6.53 24.47 -3.92
C ASP A 43 7.44 23.29 -3.62
N LEU A 44 6.87 22.17 -3.12
CA LEU A 44 7.62 20.95 -2.84
C LEU A 44 8.12 20.31 -4.13
N GLY A 45 7.29 20.34 -5.17
CA GLY A 45 7.66 19.90 -6.52
C GLY A 45 8.77 20.77 -7.11
N ALA A 46 8.72 22.10 -6.92
CA ALA A 46 9.75 23.03 -7.38
C ALA A 46 11.09 22.76 -6.67
N ALA A 47 11.08 22.63 -5.35
CA ALA A 47 12.28 22.30 -4.58
C ALA A 47 12.91 20.98 -5.03
N ALA A 48 12.10 19.93 -5.26
CA ALA A 48 12.60 18.66 -5.79
C ALA A 48 13.19 18.79 -7.20
N ARG A 49 12.58 19.58 -8.09
CA ARG A 49 13.12 19.86 -9.44
C ARG A 49 14.43 20.63 -9.41
N LEU A 50 14.59 21.54 -8.45
CA LEU A 50 15.83 22.29 -8.23
C LEU A 50 16.94 21.44 -7.57
N GLY A 51 16.67 20.17 -7.27
CA GLY A 51 17.66 19.23 -6.74
C GLY A 51 17.79 19.25 -5.23
N ALA A 52 16.84 19.85 -4.50
CA ALA A 52 16.79 19.71 -3.05
C ALA A 52 16.73 18.22 -2.68
N LEU A 53 17.59 17.78 -1.75
CA LEU A 53 17.63 16.37 -1.32
C LEU A 53 16.26 15.90 -0.80
N ARG A 54 15.53 16.80 -0.12
CA ARG A 54 14.21 16.56 0.44
C ARG A 54 13.47 17.89 0.61
N ALA A 55 12.20 17.92 0.26
CA ALA A 55 11.28 19.02 0.58
C ALA A 55 10.19 18.47 1.51
N VAL A 56 9.85 19.22 2.56
CA VAL A 56 8.91 18.77 3.59
C VAL A 56 7.95 19.90 3.94
N ALA A 57 6.66 19.61 3.92
CA ALA A 57 5.61 20.43 4.53
C ALA A 57 5.10 19.73 5.78
N VAL A 58 4.75 20.51 6.80
CA VAL A 58 4.14 20.02 8.05
C VAL A 58 2.81 20.74 8.21
N GLY A 59 1.75 19.97 8.46
CA GLY A 59 0.42 20.44 8.80
C GLY A 59 -0.14 19.67 9.99
N GLU A 60 -1.40 19.96 10.35
CA GLU A 60 -2.05 19.37 11.54
C GLU A 60 -2.19 17.84 11.44
N GLU A 61 -2.55 17.35 10.26
CA GLU A 61 -2.76 15.92 9.99
C GLU A 61 -1.46 15.14 9.70
N GLY A 62 -0.31 15.81 9.66
CA GLY A 62 0.99 15.17 9.50
C GLY A 62 1.95 15.93 8.61
N SER A 63 2.87 15.18 7.99
CA SER A 63 3.90 15.77 7.12
C SER A 63 3.85 15.16 5.73
N LEU A 64 4.03 16.02 4.73
CA LEU A 64 4.23 15.60 3.35
C LEU A 64 5.69 15.81 2.99
N SER A 65 6.33 14.75 2.50
CA SER A 65 7.71 14.81 2.07
C SER A 65 7.86 14.38 0.62
N VAL A 66 8.54 15.23 -0.16
CA VAL A 66 8.91 14.95 -1.55
C VAL A 66 10.42 14.77 -1.62
N LYS A 67 10.85 13.72 -2.34
CA LYS A 67 12.25 13.44 -2.65
C LYS A 67 12.40 13.43 -4.18
N PRO A 68 13.46 14.06 -4.73
CA PRO A 68 13.74 13.96 -6.15
C PRO A 68 13.98 12.49 -6.52
N ARG A 69 13.29 12.04 -7.57
CA ARG A 69 13.45 10.67 -8.09
C ARG A 69 14.42 10.70 -9.28
N ARG A 70 15.39 9.79 -9.27
CA ARG A 70 16.24 9.51 -10.44
C ARG A 70 15.69 8.26 -11.11
N GLY A 71 15.12 8.42 -12.31
CA GLY A 71 14.59 7.30 -13.11
C GLY A 71 13.18 6.83 -12.74
N LEU A 72 12.76 5.74 -13.39
CA LEU A 72 11.42 5.16 -13.25
C LEU A 72 11.21 4.48 -11.90
N PRO A 73 9.97 4.44 -11.38
CA PRO A 73 9.69 3.77 -10.11
C PRO A 73 9.86 2.28 -10.26
N VAL A 74 10.62 1.68 -9.34
CA VAL A 74 10.73 0.23 -9.20
C VAL A 74 10.00 -0.15 -7.93
N LEU A 75 8.90 -0.90 -8.06
CA LEU A 75 8.04 -1.28 -6.94
C LEU A 75 8.84 -1.88 -5.76
N ARG A 76 9.77 -2.78 -6.05
CA ARG A 76 10.63 -3.41 -5.03
C ARG A 76 11.44 -2.39 -4.21
N ASP A 77 11.95 -1.34 -4.86
CA ASP A 77 12.72 -0.31 -4.17
C ASP A 77 11.83 0.58 -3.30
N LEU A 78 10.63 0.92 -3.78
CA LEU A 78 9.64 1.66 -2.99
C LEU A 78 9.24 0.89 -1.73
N LEU A 79 8.98 -0.42 -1.85
CA LEU A 79 8.64 -1.29 -0.72
C LEU A 79 9.75 -1.35 0.32
N ARG A 80 11.01 -1.43 -0.14
CA ARG A 80 12.18 -1.47 0.73
C ARG A 80 12.44 -0.13 1.43
N GLU A 81 12.25 0.98 0.73
CA GLU A 81 12.54 2.34 1.24
C GLU A 81 11.44 2.86 2.17
N HIS A 82 10.16 2.66 1.82
CA HIS A 82 9.04 3.35 2.47
C HIS A 82 8.14 2.44 3.31
N PHE A 83 8.12 1.13 3.05
CA PHE A 83 7.15 0.20 3.66
C PHE A 83 7.80 -0.86 4.54
N ARG A 84 9.00 -0.56 5.04
CA ARG A 84 9.74 -1.47 5.92
C ARG A 84 8.96 -1.66 7.24
N GLY A 85 8.61 -2.92 7.53
CA GLY A 85 7.84 -3.28 8.73
C GLY A 85 6.32 -3.35 8.52
N CYS A 86 5.82 -3.03 7.32
CA CYS A 86 4.44 -3.34 6.94
C CYS A 86 4.25 -4.85 6.76
N ALA A 87 3.10 -5.36 7.19
CA ALA A 87 2.67 -6.73 6.92
C ALA A 87 2.01 -6.83 5.54
N LEU A 88 1.34 -5.77 5.11
CA LEU A 88 0.64 -5.64 3.84
C LEU A 88 0.87 -4.23 3.28
N VAL A 89 0.98 -4.10 1.96
CA VAL A 89 0.83 -2.83 1.25
C VAL A 89 -0.32 -2.98 0.26
N LEU A 90 -1.33 -2.12 0.42
CA LEU A 90 -2.40 -1.95 -0.56
C LEU A 90 -1.88 -1.02 -1.65
N VAL A 91 -1.94 -1.49 -2.90
CA VAL A 91 -1.39 -0.76 -4.04
C VAL A 91 -2.53 -0.37 -4.97
N ARG A 92 -2.77 0.93 -5.11
CA ARG A 92 -3.70 1.44 -6.12
C ARG A 92 -2.93 1.78 -7.39
N GLY A 93 -3.31 1.18 -8.50
CA GLY A 93 -2.60 1.25 -9.78
C GLY A 93 -2.19 -0.13 -10.30
N ALA A 94 -1.70 -0.18 -11.54
CA ALA A 94 -1.39 -1.44 -12.20
C ALA A 94 -0.08 -2.04 -11.67
N VAL A 95 -0.18 -3.18 -10.98
CA VAL A 95 0.94 -3.99 -10.52
C VAL A 95 0.63 -5.47 -10.68
N ASP A 96 1.65 -6.29 -10.86
CA ASP A 96 1.50 -7.75 -10.87
C ASP A 96 1.37 -8.26 -9.42
N ALA A 97 0.14 -8.23 -8.89
CA ALA A 97 -0.21 -8.72 -7.56
C ALA A 97 -1.67 -9.22 -7.54
N PRO A 98 -2.06 -10.09 -6.59
CA PRO A 98 -3.46 -10.43 -6.39
C PRO A 98 -4.32 -9.19 -6.11
N CYS A 99 -5.54 -9.17 -6.63
CA CYS A 99 -6.50 -8.09 -6.44
C CYS A 99 -7.38 -8.36 -5.21
N LEU A 100 -7.65 -7.31 -4.43
CA LEU A 100 -8.59 -7.34 -3.32
C LEU A 100 -9.80 -6.46 -3.66
N GLU A 101 -10.96 -7.11 -3.78
CA GLU A 101 -12.23 -6.48 -4.10
C GLU A 101 -13.14 -6.49 -2.88
N SER A 102 -14.02 -5.48 -2.78
CA SER A 102 -15.06 -5.44 -1.74
C SER A 102 -16.18 -6.42 -2.12
N GLU A 103 -16.64 -7.24 -1.18
CA GLU A 103 -17.73 -8.20 -1.38
C GLU A 103 -18.68 -8.15 -0.18
N GLY A 104 -19.73 -7.32 -0.26
CA GLY A 104 -20.64 -7.09 0.86
C GLY A 104 -19.89 -6.54 2.08
N ALA A 105 -19.95 -7.27 3.19
CA ALA A 105 -19.20 -6.95 4.43
C ALA A 105 -17.80 -7.59 4.50
N GLY A 106 -17.37 -8.29 3.45
CA GLY A 106 -16.09 -8.99 3.37
C GLY A 106 -15.30 -8.61 2.13
N TRP A 107 -14.36 -9.48 1.80
CA TRP A 107 -13.36 -9.25 0.77
C TRP A 107 -13.30 -10.43 -0.19
N ARG A 108 -13.16 -10.14 -1.48
CA ARG A 108 -12.91 -11.14 -2.50
C ARG A 108 -11.47 -10.99 -2.99
N LEU A 109 -10.66 -12.02 -2.77
CA LEU A 109 -9.28 -12.10 -3.22
C LEU A 109 -9.20 -12.82 -4.57
N VAL A 110 -8.68 -12.14 -5.58
CA VAL A 110 -8.49 -12.68 -6.94
C VAL A 110 -6.99 -12.79 -7.23
N ALA A 111 -6.48 -14.01 -7.42
CA ALA A 111 -5.04 -14.26 -7.59
C ALA A 111 -4.76 -15.03 -8.90
N GLY A 112 -4.53 -14.29 -10.00
CA GLY A 112 -4.22 -14.87 -11.30
C GLY A 112 -5.32 -15.81 -11.78
N THR A 113 -4.96 -17.05 -12.13
CA THR A 113 -5.90 -18.09 -12.62
C THR A 113 -6.57 -18.89 -11.51
N ARG A 114 -6.33 -18.57 -10.24
CA ARG A 114 -6.98 -19.28 -9.12
C ARG A 114 -8.42 -18.85 -8.96
N GLU A 115 -9.22 -19.76 -8.41
CA GLU A 115 -10.58 -19.42 -7.98
C GLU A 115 -10.54 -18.28 -6.96
N PRO A 116 -11.38 -17.25 -7.14
CA PRO A 116 -11.53 -16.18 -6.16
C PRO A 116 -11.91 -16.72 -4.78
N ARG A 117 -11.38 -16.09 -3.74
CA ARG A 117 -11.63 -16.49 -2.35
C ARG A 117 -12.31 -15.38 -1.58
N SER A 118 -13.49 -15.66 -1.05
CA SER A 118 -14.18 -14.78 -0.11
C SER A 118 -13.55 -14.91 1.28
N LEU A 119 -13.29 -13.77 1.92
CA LEU A 119 -12.64 -13.65 3.23
C LEU A 119 -13.35 -12.59 4.06
N THR A 120 -13.56 -12.84 5.34
CA THR A 120 -13.88 -11.76 6.29
C THR A 120 -12.63 -10.92 6.58
N THR A 121 -12.80 -9.74 7.18
CA THR A 121 -11.68 -8.89 7.62
C THR A 121 -10.74 -9.64 8.56
N GLU A 122 -11.29 -10.40 9.52
CA GLU A 122 -10.51 -11.18 10.50
C GLU A 122 -9.72 -12.28 9.82
N GLN A 123 -10.33 -12.97 8.85
CA GLN A 123 -9.66 -14.02 8.07
C GLN A 123 -8.52 -13.44 7.24
N LEU A 124 -8.72 -12.27 6.62
CA LEU A 124 -7.69 -11.57 5.86
C LEU A 124 -6.52 -11.16 6.76
N VAL A 125 -6.79 -10.55 7.91
CA VAL A 125 -5.78 -10.14 8.91
C VAL A 125 -5.02 -11.37 9.44
N ALA A 126 -5.71 -12.46 9.78
CA ALA A 126 -5.09 -13.69 10.23
C ALA A 126 -4.16 -14.30 9.16
N ALA A 127 -4.52 -14.20 7.88
CA ALA A 127 -3.70 -14.68 6.79
C ALA A 127 -2.35 -13.95 6.71
N LEU A 128 -2.28 -12.63 6.96
CA LEU A 128 -1.04 -11.83 6.84
C LEU A 128 0.14 -12.35 7.70
N ARG A 129 -0.16 -13.05 8.79
CA ARG A 129 0.86 -13.68 9.65
C ARG A 129 1.61 -14.81 8.92
N ARG A 130 0.96 -15.48 7.95
CA ARG A 130 1.54 -16.57 7.17
C ARG A 130 2.64 -16.04 6.22
N PRO A 131 3.67 -16.85 5.89
CA PRO A 131 4.73 -16.43 4.97
C PRO A 131 4.24 -16.19 3.52
N SER A 132 3.22 -16.92 3.07
CA SER A 132 2.69 -16.86 1.70
C SER A 132 1.16 -17.00 1.71
N PRO A 133 0.42 -16.01 2.20
CA PRO A 133 -1.01 -16.11 2.44
C PRO A 133 -1.86 -16.26 1.18
N TRP A 134 -1.32 -15.84 0.02
CA TRP A 134 -2.02 -15.87 -1.27
C TRP A 134 -1.67 -17.11 -2.11
N GLY A 135 -0.71 -17.92 -1.64
CA GLY A 135 -0.07 -19.01 -2.40
C GLY A 135 0.87 -18.48 -3.50
N ARG A 136 1.96 -19.20 -3.80
CA ARG A 136 2.83 -18.90 -4.96
C ARG A 136 2.17 -19.30 -6.25
#